data_AF-A0A354X365-F1
#
_entry.id   AF-A0A354X365-F1
#
_cell.length_a   1.000
_cell.length_b   1.000
_cell.length_c   1.000
_cell.angle_alpha   90.00
_cell.angle_beta   90.00
_cell.angle_gamma   90.00
#
_symmetry.space_group_name_H-M   'P 1'
#
loop_
_entity.id
_entity.type
_entity.pdbx_description
1 polymer ?
#
loop_
_entity_poly.entity_id
_entity_poly.type
_entity_poly.pdbx_seq_one_letter_code
_entity_poly.pdbx_strand_id
1 'polypeptide(L)'
;MLDSFMKIIWSIAIFSSAIFIIQAILTFIGMDSGADFSGDLDVDTSSDIDTPFQLFTFRNLINFLLGFSWTVIGLESSGLSTAGTIVLAVIVGILLVIAVMLLFVWLNSFQQSGTITISKTIGCKGNVYLTIP
;
A
#
# COMPACT_ATOMS: atom_id res chain seq x y z
N MET A 1 10.13 18.78 -28.96
CA MET A 1 11.00 18.56 -27.79
C MET A 1 10.07 18.24 -26.64
N LEU A 2 10.21 17.10 -25.98
CA LEU A 2 9.45 16.86 -24.75
C LEU A 2 9.85 17.95 -23.77
N ASP A 3 8.90 18.79 -23.38
CA ASP A 3 9.14 19.91 -22.48
C ASP A 3 9.82 19.38 -21.22
N SER A 4 10.86 20.04 -20.74
CA SER A 4 11.72 19.52 -19.65
C SER A 4 10.93 19.07 -18.43
N PHE A 5 9.78 19.71 -18.19
CA PHE A 5 8.77 19.33 -17.21
C PHE A 5 8.29 17.87 -17.34
N MET A 6 7.82 17.47 -18.52
CA MET A 6 7.28 16.11 -18.75
C MET A 6 8.33 15.02 -18.60
N LYS A 7 9.59 15.30 -18.95
CA LYS A 7 10.70 14.36 -18.71
C LYS A 7 10.90 14.07 -17.22
N ILE A 8 10.86 15.09 -16.37
CA ILE A 8 10.96 14.91 -14.92
C ILE A 8 9.79 14.06 -14.42
N ILE A 9 8.56 14.36 -14.86
CA ILE A 9 7.35 13.64 -14.45
C ILE A 9 7.42 12.15 -14.84
N TRP A 10 7.90 11.84 -16.04
CA TRP A 10 8.11 10.46 -16.47
C TRP A 10 9.17 9.72 -15.64
N SER A 11 10.28 10.39 -15.29
CA SER A 11 11.30 9.79 -14.44
C SER A 11 10.77 9.43 -13.05
N ILE A 12 9.98 10.32 -12.44
CA ILE A 12 9.38 10.07 -11.12
C ILE A 12 8.27 9.01 -11.20
N ALA A 13 7.52 8.94 -12.30
CA ALA A 13 6.50 7.91 -12.53
C ALA A 13 7.14 6.51 -12.58
N ILE A 14 8.23 6.35 -13.32
CA ILE A 14 8.94 5.07 -13.43
C ILE A 14 9.52 4.67 -12.07
N PHE A 15 10.18 5.61 -11.38
CA PHE A 15 10.80 5.35 -10.08
C PHE A 15 9.76 4.96 -9.00
N SER A 16 8.68 5.74 -8.86
CA SER A 16 7.60 5.45 -7.92
C SER A 16 6.87 4.15 -8.25
N SER A 17 6.66 3.84 -9.53
CA SER A 17 6.06 2.57 -9.97
C SER A 17 6.94 1.37 -9.60
N ALA A 18 8.26 1.47 -9.81
CA ALA A 18 9.19 0.40 -9.45
C ALA A 18 9.14 0.10 -7.94
N ILE A 19 9.17 1.13 -7.10
CA ILE A 19 9.09 0.98 -5.64
C ILE A 19 7.71 0.41 -5.23
N PHE A 20 6.62 0.91 -5.82
CA PHE A 20 5.27 0.42 -5.55
C PHE A 20 5.14 -1.07 -5.87
N ILE A 21 5.71 -1.55 -6.99
CA ILE A 21 5.70 -2.96 -7.37
C ILE A 21 6.44 -3.80 -6.32
N ILE A 22 7.63 -3.37 -5.88
CA ILE A 22 8.39 -4.07 -4.84
C ILE A 22 7.55 -4.15 -3.55
N GLN A 23 6.95 -3.04 -3.12
CA GLN A 23 6.09 -3.01 -1.94
C GLN A 23 4.85 -3.91 -2.08
N ALA A 24 4.23 -3.94 -3.26
CA ALA A 24 3.10 -4.80 -3.54
C ALA A 24 3.49 -6.28 -3.41
N ILE A 25 4.61 -6.69 -4.04
CA ILE A 25 5.13 -8.06 -3.95
C ILE A 25 5.43 -8.44 -2.49
N LEU A 26 6.15 -7.57 -1.75
CA LEU A 26 6.45 -7.81 -0.34
C LEU A 26 5.18 -7.91 0.51
N THR A 27 4.15 -7.12 0.20
CA THR A 27 2.88 -7.21 0.92
C THR A 27 2.16 -8.55 0.65
N PHE A 28 2.19 -9.05 -0.59
CA PHE A 28 1.62 -10.36 -0.92
C PHE A 28 2.38 -11.52 -0.28
N ILE A 29 3.71 -11.43 -0.15
CA ILE A 29 4.54 -12.45 0.50
C ILE A 29 4.40 -12.39 2.02
N GLY A 30 4.46 -11.20 2.62
CA GLY A 30 4.32 -11.01 4.08
C GLY A 30 2.94 -11.34 4.63
N MET A 31 1.91 -11.33 3.76
CA MET A 31 0.56 -11.75 4.11
C MET A 31 0.47 -13.24 4.49
N ASP A 32 1.32 -14.11 3.94
CA ASP A 32 1.31 -15.56 4.23
C ASP A 32 1.99 -15.89 5.58
N SER A 33 2.91 -15.06 6.05
CA SER A 33 3.64 -15.28 7.31
C SER A 33 2.89 -14.79 8.56
N GLY A 34 1.64 -14.32 8.44
CA GLY A 34 0.84 -13.79 9.55
C GLY A 34 1.38 -12.49 10.15
N ALA A 35 2.41 -11.90 9.52
CA ALA A 35 2.95 -10.60 9.90
C ALA A 35 2.17 -9.53 9.14
N ASP A 36 1.42 -8.70 9.88
CA ASP A 36 0.75 -7.52 9.33
C ASP A 36 1.81 -6.52 8.80
N PHE A 37 2.19 -6.67 7.53
CA PHE A 37 3.12 -5.80 6.80
C PHE A 37 2.62 -4.35 6.63
N SER A 38 1.50 -4.00 7.26
CA SER A 38 0.89 -2.67 7.18
C SER A 38 1.73 -1.56 7.84
N GLY A 39 2.72 -1.91 8.68
CA GLY A 39 3.63 -0.94 9.31
C GLY A 39 5.08 -1.40 9.49
N ASP A 40 5.43 -2.63 9.11
CA ASP A 40 6.69 -3.25 9.50
C ASP A 40 7.39 -3.89 8.30
N LEU A 41 8.00 -3.04 7.48
CA LEU A 41 9.22 -3.45 6.79
C LEU A 41 10.29 -3.55 7.89
N ASP A 42 10.26 -4.63 8.67
CA ASP A 42 11.36 -5.04 9.52
C ASP A 42 12.48 -5.53 8.59
N VAL A 43 13.05 -4.57 7.86
CA VAL A 43 14.34 -4.75 7.24
C VAL A 43 15.26 -4.83 8.43
N ASP A 44 15.76 -6.04 8.69
CA ASP A 44 16.77 -6.42 9.69
C ASP A 44 18.06 -5.59 9.51
N THR A 45 17.92 -4.28 9.68
CA THR A 45 18.95 -3.26 9.62
C THR A 45 19.19 -2.91 11.07
N SER A 46 20.17 -3.62 11.62
CA SER A 46 20.75 -3.47 12.95
C SER A 46 21.20 -2.03 13.26
N SER A 47 20.26 -1.10 13.39
CA SER A 47 20.52 0.29 13.76
C SER A 47 19.31 0.89 14.45
N ASP A 48 19.45 1.12 15.75
CA ASP A 48 18.54 1.82 16.67
C ASP A 48 18.13 3.21 16.16
N ILE A 49 17.14 3.28 15.26
CA ILE A 49 16.59 4.56 14.78
C ILE A 49 15.07 4.44 14.77
N ASP A 50 14.37 5.54 15.09
CA ASP A 50 12.93 5.78 15.06
C ASP A 50 12.26 5.54 13.67
N THR A 51 12.45 4.36 13.09
CA THR A 51 12.12 3.96 11.71
C THR A 51 10.64 3.69 11.40
N PRO A 52 9.74 3.29 12.34
CA PRO A 52 8.39 2.87 11.98
C PRO A 52 7.55 3.97 11.31
N PHE A 53 7.62 5.20 11.84
CA PHE A 53 6.87 6.35 11.30
C PHE A 53 7.39 6.81 9.93
N GLN A 54 8.70 6.67 9.70
CA GLN A 54 9.32 7.07 8.44
C GLN A 54 8.92 6.14 7.29
N LEU A 55 8.79 4.83 7.56
CA LEU A 55 8.35 3.85 6.57
C LEU A 55 6.89 4.06 6.16
N PHE A 56 6.01 4.36 7.11
CA PHE A 56 4.62 4.72 6.82
C PHE A 56 4.52 6.00 5.95
N THR A 57 5.28 7.03 6.31
CA THR A 57 5.35 8.29 5.54
C THR A 57 5.92 8.05 4.15
N PHE A 58 6.99 7.26 4.03
CA PHE A 58 7.63 6.93 2.77
C PHE A 58 6.69 6.16 1.85
N ARG A 59 5.94 5.19 2.38
CA ARG A 59 4.94 4.44 1.63
C ARG A 59 3.82 5.33 1.11
N ASN A 60 3.30 6.21 1.95
CA ASN A 60 2.28 7.18 1.55
C ASN A 60 2.83 8.16 0.50
N LEU A 61 4.09 8.59 0.63
CA LEU A 61 4.76 9.43 -0.36
C LEU A 61 4.88 8.73 -1.71
N ILE A 62 5.30 7.46 -1.75
CA ILE A 62 5.42 6.70 -3.00
C ILE A 62 4.06 6.54 -3.69
N ASN A 63 3.02 6.17 -2.92
CA ASN A 63 1.65 6.10 -3.44
C ASN A 63 1.18 7.46 -3.98
N PHE A 64 1.42 8.53 -3.23
CA PHE A 64 1.09 9.88 -3.67
C PHE A 64 1.81 10.25 -4.97
N LEU A 65 3.13 10.05 -5.04
CA LEU A 65 3.95 10.35 -6.23
C LEU A 65 3.50 9.51 -7.43
N LEU A 66 3.15 8.24 -7.22
CA LEU A 66 2.61 7.37 -8.26
C LEU A 66 1.32 7.97 -8.84
N GLY A 67 0.32 8.24 -8.00
CA GLY A 67 -0.95 8.83 -8.41
C GLY A 67 -0.79 10.19 -9.05
N PHE A 68 0.02 11.05 -8.45
CA PHE A 68 0.35 12.37 -8.98
C PHE A 68 0.96 12.29 -10.38
N SER A 69 2.00 11.47 -10.57
CA SER A 69 2.75 11.42 -11.82
C SER A 69 1.92 10.84 -12.96
N TRP A 70 1.20 9.75 -12.71
CA TRP A 70 0.30 9.16 -13.71
C TRP A 70 -0.87 10.08 -14.05
N THR A 71 -1.37 10.87 -13.09
CA THR A 71 -2.41 11.88 -13.34
C THR A 71 -1.89 13.02 -14.22
N VAL A 72 -0.70 13.56 -13.94
CA VAL A 72 -0.09 14.61 -14.76
C VAL A 72 0.15 14.12 -16.19
N ILE A 73 0.66 12.89 -16.36
CA ILE A 73 0.89 12.29 -17.68
C ILE A 73 -0.44 12.06 -18.41
N GLY A 74 -1.46 11.53 -17.73
CA GLY A 74 -2.77 11.29 -18.33
C GLY A 74 -3.47 12.57 -18.78
N LEU A 75 -3.35 13.64 -17.99
CA LEU A 75 -3.97 14.94 -18.29
C LEU A 75 -3.19 15.80 -19.28
N GLU A 76 -1.95 15.46 -19.63
CA GLU A 76 -1.20 16.20 -20.66
C GLU A 76 -2.01 16.29 -21.97
N SER A 77 -2.63 15.18 -22.36
CA SER A 77 -3.42 15.08 -23.59
C SER A 77 -4.73 15.86 -23.57
N SER A 78 -5.19 16.31 -22.40
CA SER A 78 -6.51 16.94 -22.21
C SER A 78 -6.53 18.44 -22.53
N GLY A 79 -5.36 19.05 -22.85
CA GLY A 79 -5.27 20.48 -23.17
C GLY A 79 -5.56 21.42 -21.99
N LEU A 80 -5.54 20.89 -20.76
CA LEU A 80 -5.76 21.66 -19.54
C LEU A 80 -4.56 22.55 -19.24
N SER A 81 -4.81 23.71 -18.61
CA SER A 81 -3.72 24.57 -18.13
C SER A 81 -2.81 23.81 -17.15
N THR A 82 -1.50 24.05 -17.21
CA THR A 82 -0.50 23.37 -16.36
C THR A 82 -0.84 23.46 -14.87
N ALA A 83 -1.32 24.62 -14.41
CA ALA A 83 -1.74 24.82 -13.03
C ALA A 83 -2.96 23.95 -12.64
N GLY A 84 -3.96 23.86 -13.53
CA GLY A 84 -5.15 23.02 -13.30
C GLY A 84 -4.79 21.54 -13.22
N THR A 85 -3.88 21.07 -14.08
CA THR A 85 -3.40 19.68 -14.06
C THR A 85 -2.69 19.35 -12.75
N ILE A 86 -1.84 20.24 -12.23
CA ILE A 86 -1.13 20.02 -10.96
C ILE A 86 -2.12 19.92 -9.80
N VAL A 87 -3.10 20.84 -9.72
CA VAL A 87 -4.10 20.82 -8.64
C VAL A 87 -4.91 19.52 -8.66
N LEU A 88 -5.35 19.09 -9.85
CA LEU A 88 -6.09 17.84 -9.98
C LEU A 88 -5.21 16.62 -9.63
N ALA A 89 -3.95 16.63 -10.05
CA ALA A 89 -3.01 15.56 -9.74
C ALA A 89 -2.73 15.42 -8.24
N VAL A 90 -2.68 16.53 -7.48
CA VAL A 90 -2.56 16.49 -6.02
C VAL A 90 -3.80 15.86 -5.39
N ILE A 91 -5.00 16.22 -5.84
CA ILE A 91 -6.26 15.65 -5.34
C ILE A 91 -6.30 14.14 -5.62
N VAL A 92 -5.95 13.72 -6.85
CA VAL A 92 -5.92 12.30 -7.23
C VAL A 92 -4.83 11.55 -6.47
N GLY A 93 -3.66 12.14 -6.25
CA GLY A 93 -2.59 11.55 -5.44
C GLY A 93 -3.02 11.27 -4.00
N ILE A 94 -3.72 12.22 -3.35
CA ILE A 94 -4.26 12.02 -2.00
C ILE A 94 -5.34 10.92 -2.01
N LEU A 95 -6.23 10.95 -3.00
CA LEU A 95 -7.28 9.94 -3.16
C LEU A 95 -6.66 8.55 -3.33
N LEU A 96 -5.58 8.42 -4.10
CA LEU A 96 -4.89 7.16 -4.30
C LEU A 96 -4.30 6.62 -2.99
N VAL A 97 -3.67 7.45 -2.17
CA VAL A 97 -3.16 7.04 -0.85
C VAL A 97 -4.30 6.47 0.01
N ILE A 98 -5.43 7.16 0.06
CA ILE A 98 -6.62 6.71 0.81
C ILE A 98 -7.16 5.39 0.24
N ALA A 99 -7.26 5.27 -1.09
CA ALA A 99 -7.74 4.07 -1.75
C ALA A 99 -6.84 2.86 -1.47
N VAL A 100 -5.52 3.04 -1.52
CA VAL A 100 -4.54 1.99 -1.20
C VAL A 100 -4.62 1.61 0.28
N MET A 101 -4.78 2.58 1.19
CA MET A 101 -4.99 2.29 2.62
C MET A 101 -6.26 1.47 2.85
N LEU A 102 -7.38 1.84 2.19
CA LEU A 102 -8.63 1.10 2.26
C LEU A 102 -8.51 -0.32 1.70
N LEU A 103 -7.76 -0.50 0.61
CA LEU A 103 -7.48 -1.82 0.02
C LEU A 103 -6.83 -2.74 1.07
N PHE A 104 -5.82 -2.25 1.79
CA PHE A 104 -5.17 -3.06 2.83
C PHE A 104 -6.08 -3.39 4.00
N VAL A 105 -6.91 -2.44 4.45
CA VAL A 105 -7.90 -2.70 5.51
C VAL A 105 -8.90 -3.78 5.06
N TRP A 106 -9.37 -3.70 3.81
CA TRP A 106 -10.25 -4.72 3.23
C TRP A 106 -9.57 -6.07 3.12
N LEU A 107 -8.33 -6.11 2.63
CA LEU A 107 -7.54 -7.33 2.49
C LEU A 107 -7.36 -8.03 3.85
N ASN A 108 -7.03 -7.29 4.90
CA ASN A 108 -6.91 -7.81 6.27
C ASN A 108 -8.25 -8.32 6.81
N SER A 109 -9.36 -7.66 6.48
CA SER A 109 -10.69 -8.14 6.87
C SER A 109 -11.05 -9.51 6.26
N PHE A 110 -10.52 -9.85 5.08
CA PHE A 110 -10.74 -11.16 4.47
C PHE A 110 -9.89 -12.27 5.09
N GLN A 111 -8.68 -11.94 5.55
CA GLN A 111 -7.82 -12.89 6.27
C GLN A 111 -8.43 -13.31 7.62
N GLN A 112 -9.12 -12.40 8.30
CA GLN A 112 -9.72 -12.66 9.61
C GLN A 112 -10.86 -13.71 9.59
N SER A 113 -11.48 -13.96 8.42
CA SER A 113 -12.54 -14.96 8.27
C SER A 113 -12.02 -16.42 8.27
N GLY A 114 -10.71 -16.64 8.38
CA GLY A 114 -10.09 -17.96 8.51
C GLY A 114 -9.77 -18.38 9.96
N THR A 115 -9.81 -17.46 10.94
CA THR A 115 -9.50 -17.78 12.34
C THR A 115 -10.79 -18.00 13.12
N ILE A 116 -11.10 -19.26 13.43
CA ILE A 116 -12.17 -19.64 14.35
C ILE A 116 -11.97 -18.89 15.68
N THR A 117 -12.90 -18.00 15.99
CA THR A 117 -12.92 -17.25 17.25
C THR A 117 -13.14 -18.23 18.42
N ILE A 118 -12.09 -18.58 19.14
CA ILE A 118 -12.11 -19.45 20.34
C ILE A 118 -13.13 -18.97 21.39
N SER A 119 -13.42 -17.66 21.42
CA SER A 119 -14.44 -17.09 22.32
C SER A 119 -15.88 -17.56 22.00
N LYS A 120 -16.16 -18.09 20.80
CA LYS A 120 -17.46 -18.72 20.47
C LYS A 120 -17.50 -20.22 20.80
N THR A 121 -16.42 -20.79 21.30
CA THR A 121 -16.32 -22.21 21.67
C THR A 121 -16.61 -22.45 23.15
N ILE A 122 -16.73 -21.39 23.96
CA ILE A 122 -17.11 -21.48 25.38
C ILE A 122 -18.60 -21.86 25.47
N GLY A 123 -18.88 -23.15 25.73
CA GLY A 123 -20.23 -23.70 25.87
C GLY A 123 -20.70 -24.60 24.72
N CYS A 124 -19.91 -24.75 23.65
CA CYS A 124 -20.22 -25.66 22.54
C CYS A 124 -19.68 -27.08 22.81
N LYS A 125 -20.50 -28.12 22.62
CA LYS A 125 -20.05 -29.52 22.69
C LYS A 125 -19.23 -29.87 21.44
N GLY A 126 -17.94 -30.15 21.61
CA GLY A 126 -17.07 -30.68 20.56
C GLY A 126 -17.20 -32.20 20.45
N ASN A 127 -17.29 -32.73 19.23
CA ASN A 127 -17.29 -34.17 18.99
C ASN A 127 -15.84 -34.63 18.83
N VAL A 128 -15.36 -35.47 19.75
CA VAL A 128 -13.97 -35.94 19.73
C VAL A 128 -13.89 -37.14 18.81
N TYR A 129 -13.25 -36.99 17.65
CA TYR A 129 -13.01 -38.09 16.70
C TYR A 129 -11.73 -38.88 16.99
N LEU A 130 -10.99 -38.51 18.04
CA LEU A 130 -9.80 -39.22 18.51
C LEU A 130 -10.04 -39.71 19.94
N THR A 131 -9.84 -41.01 20.16
CA THR A 131 -9.85 -41.61 21.50
C THR A 131 -8.68 -41.04 22.30
N ILE A 132 -8.98 -40.35 23.40
CA ILE A 132 -7.98 -39.79 24.31
C ILE A 132 -7.61 -40.89 25.32
N PRO A 133 -6.34 -41.35 25.40
CA PRO A 133 -5.87 -42.19 26.49
C PRO A 133 -5.69 -41.41 27.80
#